data_AF-H0I312-F1
#
_entry.id   AF-H0I312-F1
#
_cell.length_a   1.000
_cell.length_b   1.000
_cell.length_c   1.000
_cell.angle_alpha   90.00
_cell.angle_beta   90.00
_cell.angle_gamma   90.00
#
_symmetry.space_group_name_H-M   'P 1'
#
loop_
_entity.id
_entity.type
_entity.pdbx_description
1 polymer ?
#
loop_
_entity_poly.entity_id
_entity_poly.type
_entity_poly.pdbx_seq_one_letter_code
_entity_poly.pdbx_strand_id
1 'polypeptide(L)'
;MVGAFPDTITWASPRVRQRARARHVDVDFKRDLEASPPEEWRREIDQVLFPGGYFKEFIFFHKASRTLILTDAIINIELAKISEPWRTATKLTGMYHPRGQIFFGMQLPLLVQRRKGKAAIGRIHSWQPQRIVLSHGRCFDADAAEVIRRIFGAPGHDE
;
A
#
# COMPACT_ATOMS: atom_id res chain seq x y z
N MET A 1 -16.36 10.77 12.22
CA MET A 1 -16.24 10.73 10.74
C MET A 1 -17.33 9.86 10.12
N VAL A 2 -17.67 8.67 10.66
CA VAL A 2 -18.77 7.83 10.15
C VAL A 2 -20.16 8.47 10.33
N GLY A 3 -20.39 9.20 11.42
CA GLY A 3 -21.69 9.86 11.67
C GLY A 3 -22.09 10.98 10.71
N ALA A 4 -21.17 11.45 9.85
CA ALA A 4 -21.46 12.48 8.86
C ALA A 4 -22.02 11.91 7.53
N PHE A 5 -21.84 10.61 7.29
CA PHE A 5 -22.26 9.95 6.06
C PHE A 5 -22.87 8.58 6.39
N PRO A 6 -24.15 8.55 6.82
CA PRO A 6 -24.78 7.36 7.40
C PRO A 6 -24.86 6.18 6.42
N ASP A 7 -24.93 6.48 5.12
CA ASP A 7 -25.07 5.46 4.06
C ASP A 7 -23.74 4.89 3.56
N THR A 8 -22.61 5.29 4.16
CA THR A 8 -21.30 4.78 3.75
C THR A 8 -21.04 3.37 4.27
N ILE A 9 -20.51 2.52 3.38
CA ILE A 9 -20.06 1.18 3.74
C ILE A 9 -18.58 1.25 4.11
N THR A 10 -18.29 0.96 5.37
CA THR A 10 -16.93 0.90 5.92
C THR A 10 -16.37 -0.51 5.81
N TRP A 11 -15.15 -0.62 5.31
CA TRP A 11 -14.46 -1.89 5.09
C TRP A 11 -13.24 -2.01 6.01
N ALA A 12 -13.06 -3.17 6.64
CA ALA A 12 -11.92 -3.47 7.49
C ALA A 12 -10.93 -4.40 6.77
N SER A 13 -9.65 -4.08 6.82
CA SER A 13 -8.62 -5.08 6.51
C SER A 13 -8.45 -6.06 7.69
N PRO A 14 -7.88 -7.26 7.45
CA PRO A 14 -7.70 -8.26 8.49
C PRO A 14 -7.02 -7.69 9.74
N ARG A 15 -7.60 -7.98 10.91
CA ARG A 15 -7.17 -7.53 12.25
C ARG A 15 -7.41 -6.06 12.57
N VAL A 16 -7.83 -5.20 11.64
CA VAL A 16 -8.12 -3.79 11.95
C VAL A 16 -9.29 -3.65 12.91
N ARG A 17 -10.33 -4.46 12.78
CA ARG A 17 -11.46 -4.50 13.72
C ARG A 17 -11.00 -4.78 15.15
N GLN A 18 -10.16 -5.80 15.35
CA GLN A 18 -9.60 -6.15 16.65
C GLN A 18 -8.72 -5.02 17.20
N ARG A 19 -7.87 -4.43 16.34
CA ARG A 19 -6.98 -3.33 16.68
C ARG A 19 -7.72 -2.05 17.07
N ALA A 20 -8.80 -1.72 16.36
CA ALA A 20 -9.65 -0.56 16.66
C ALA A 20 -10.31 -0.71 18.03
N ARG A 21 -10.90 -1.90 18.30
CA ARG A 21 -11.46 -2.23 19.62
C ARG A 21 -10.41 -2.11 20.74
N ALA A 22 -9.23 -2.69 20.54
CA ALA A 22 -8.13 -2.63 21.53
C ALA A 22 -7.60 -1.21 21.78
N ARG A 23 -7.82 -0.27 20.86
CA ARG A 23 -7.41 1.13 20.98
C ARG A 23 -8.56 2.08 21.31
N HIS A 24 -9.74 1.53 21.64
CA HIS A 24 -10.94 2.31 21.93
C HIS A 24 -11.30 3.30 20.80
N VAL A 25 -11.05 2.92 19.54
CA VAL A 25 -11.42 3.69 18.36
C VAL A 25 -12.82 3.27 17.92
N ASP A 26 -13.77 4.19 18.03
CA ASP A 26 -15.16 3.98 17.64
C ASP A 26 -15.33 4.08 16.11
N VAL A 27 -15.24 2.92 15.45
CA VAL A 27 -15.51 2.76 14.03
C VAL A 27 -16.32 1.48 13.84
N ASP A 28 -17.54 1.63 13.33
CA ASP A 28 -18.34 0.51 12.88
C ASP A 28 -17.90 0.08 11.48
N PHE A 29 -17.33 -1.11 11.36
CA PHE A 29 -16.95 -1.71 10.08
C PHE A 29 -18.04 -2.66 9.60
N LYS A 30 -18.70 -2.32 8.48
CA LYS A 30 -19.80 -3.12 7.92
C LYS A 30 -19.32 -4.38 7.20
N ARG A 31 -18.13 -4.34 6.59
CA ARG A 31 -17.57 -5.44 5.78
C ARG A 31 -16.09 -5.64 6.06
N ASP A 32 -15.57 -6.80 5.67
CA ASP A 32 -14.15 -7.14 5.75
C ASP A 32 -13.60 -7.35 4.33
N LEU A 33 -12.38 -6.87 4.09
CA LEU A 33 -11.68 -7.02 2.81
C LEU A 33 -11.08 -8.42 2.68
N GLU A 34 -11.27 -9.01 1.51
CA GLU A 34 -10.72 -10.31 1.15
C GLU A 34 -9.65 -10.20 0.05
N ALA A 35 -9.01 -11.31 -0.31
CA ALA A 35 -7.98 -11.32 -1.35
C ALA A 35 -8.53 -10.89 -2.71
N SER A 36 -9.76 -11.27 -3.03
CA SER A 36 -10.46 -10.89 -4.25
C SER A 36 -11.27 -9.61 -4.05
N PRO A 37 -11.37 -8.74 -5.07
CA PRO A 37 -12.21 -7.56 -4.96
C PRO A 37 -13.70 -7.95 -4.90
N PRO A 38 -14.49 -7.34 -4.01
CA PRO A 38 -15.92 -7.56 -3.88
C PRO A 38 -16.72 -7.06 -5.09
N GLU A 39 -17.93 -7.56 -5.28
CA GLU A 39 -18.76 -7.27 -6.46
C GLU A 39 -19.05 -5.79 -6.66
N GLU A 40 -19.15 -5.06 -5.54
CA GLU A 40 -19.44 -3.63 -5.45
C GLU A 40 -18.45 -2.79 -6.26
N TRP A 41 -17.17 -3.17 -6.35
CA TRP A 41 -16.16 -2.40 -7.09
C TRP A 41 -15.24 -3.23 -7.98
N ARG A 42 -15.36 -4.56 -8.04
CA ARG A 42 -14.42 -5.41 -8.82
C ARG A 42 -14.29 -5.04 -10.30
N ARG A 43 -15.27 -4.35 -10.86
CA ARG A 43 -15.23 -3.84 -12.25
C ARG A 43 -14.31 -2.63 -12.40
N GLU A 44 -14.10 -1.86 -11.34
CA GLU A 44 -13.41 -0.58 -11.35
C GLU A 44 -12.05 -0.67 -10.65
N ILE A 45 -11.99 -1.41 -9.54
CA ILE A 45 -10.83 -1.52 -8.66
C ILE A 45 -10.45 -3.00 -8.52
N ASP A 46 -9.20 -3.32 -8.87
CA ASP A 46 -8.57 -4.57 -8.46
C ASP A 46 -7.83 -4.37 -7.13
N GLN A 47 -7.58 -5.47 -6.41
CA GLN A 47 -6.80 -5.44 -5.18
C GLN A 47 -5.87 -6.64 -5.06
N VAL A 48 -4.82 -6.49 -4.26
CA VAL A 48 -3.93 -7.59 -3.87
C VAL A 48 -3.47 -7.39 -2.43
N LEU A 49 -3.43 -8.47 -1.66
CA LEU A 49 -2.84 -8.45 -0.32
C LEU A 49 -1.32 -8.53 -0.43
N PHE A 50 -0.64 -7.41 -0.18
CA PHE A 50 0.81 -7.34 -0.10
C PHE A 50 1.30 -7.86 1.25
N PRO A 51 2.22 -8.85 1.26
CA PRO A 51 2.71 -9.41 2.50
C PRO A 51 3.64 -8.42 3.22
N GLY A 52 3.42 -8.21 4.52
CA GLY A 52 4.25 -7.35 5.38
C GLY A 52 4.32 -7.84 6.82
N GLY A 53 3.94 -9.10 7.05
CA GLY A 53 3.80 -9.67 8.40
C GLY A 53 2.70 -8.94 9.18
N TYR A 54 3.07 -8.24 10.25
CA TYR A 54 2.16 -7.38 10.99
C TYR A 54 1.69 -6.16 10.18
N PHE A 55 2.53 -5.69 9.25
CA PHE A 55 2.27 -4.52 8.40
C PHE A 55 1.72 -4.88 7.02
N LYS A 56 1.11 -6.06 6.85
CA LYS A 56 0.48 -6.42 5.56
C LYS A 56 -0.57 -5.39 5.15
N GLU A 57 -0.73 -5.21 3.84
CA GLU A 57 -1.55 -4.14 3.27
C GLU A 57 -2.36 -4.65 2.08
N PHE A 58 -3.56 -4.09 1.89
CA PHE A 58 -4.25 -4.18 0.60
C PHE A 58 -3.81 -3.05 -0.31
N ILE A 59 -3.20 -3.41 -1.42
CA ILE A 59 -2.88 -2.49 -2.51
C ILE A 59 -4.04 -2.51 -3.49
N PHE A 60 -4.48 -1.33 -3.90
CA PHE A 60 -5.58 -1.17 -4.84
C PHE A 60 -5.07 -0.66 -6.19
N PHE A 61 -5.76 -1.06 -7.25
CA PHE A 61 -5.50 -0.58 -8.60
C PHE A 61 -6.81 -0.12 -9.24
N HIS A 62 -6.91 1.17 -9.49
CA HIS A 62 -8.04 1.73 -10.23
C HIS A 62 -7.80 1.60 -11.73
N LYS A 63 -8.66 0.84 -12.40
CA LYS A 63 -8.48 0.38 -13.79
C LYS A 63 -8.55 1.53 -14.79
N ALA A 64 -9.58 2.38 -14.66
CA ALA A 64 -9.85 3.44 -15.64
C ALA A 64 -8.73 4.48 -15.70
N SER A 65 -8.17 4.87 -14.54
CA SER A 65 -7.06 5.85 -14.48
C SER A 65 -5.67 5.21 -14.40
N ARG A 66 -5.58 3.87 -14.49
CA ARG A 66 -4.34 3.10 -14.30
C ARG A 66 -3.53 3.54 -13.09
N THR A 67 -4.21 3.77 -11.96
CA THR A 67 -3.60 4.32 -10.75
C THR A 67 -3.40 3.24 -9.71
N LEU A 68 -2.16 3.04 -9.29
CA LEU A 68 -1.81 2.20 -8.15
C LEU A 68 -1.95 3.02 -6.86
N ILE A 69 -2.69 2.51 -5.90
CA ILE A 69 -2.94 3.16 -4.62
C ILE A 69 -2.26 2.31 -3.54
N LEU A 70 -1.26 2.90 -2.89
CA LEU A 70 -0.50 2.31 -1.80
C LEU A 70 -0.64 3.18 -0.56
N THR A 71 -0.70 2.55 0.60
CA THR A 71 -0.79 3.24 1.88
C THR A 71 0.56 3.20 2.60
N ASP A 72 0.83 2.16 3.36
CA ASP A 72 1.99 2.03 4.23
C ASP A 72 3.14 1.25 3.57
N ALA A 73 2.87 0.58 2.44
CA ALA A 73 3.81 -0.27 1.73
C ALA A 73 4.98 0.55 1.19
N ILE A 74 4.72 1.75 0.65
CA ILE A 74 5.75 2.66 0.15
C ILE A 74 5.64 4.00 0.87
N ILE A 75 6.78 4.47 1.35
CA ILE A 75 6.93 5.76 2.03
C ILE A 75 7.83 6.67 1.19
N ASN A 76 7.35 7.88 0.88
CA ASN A 76 8.06 8.83 0.02
C ASN A 76 8.05 10.26 0.59
N ILE A 77 8.54 10.42 1.82
CA ILE A 77 8.34 11.67 2.56
C ILE A 77 9.22 12.82 2.03
N GLU A 78 8.65 14.01 1.97
CA GLU A 78 9.37 15.23 1.61
C GLU A 78 10.19 15.72 2.82
N LEU A 79 11.52 15.60 2.75
CA LEU A 79 12.43 15.95 3.85
C LEU A 79 12.28 17.39 4.35
N ALA A 80 11.87 18.31 3.47
CA ALA A 80 11.60 19.70 3.82
C ALA A 80 10.46 19.85 4.85
N LYS A 81 9.54 18.88 4.93
CA LYS A 81 8.39 18.87 5.85
C LYS A 81 8.69 18.19 7.19
N ILE A 82 9.89 17.63 7.37
CA ILE A 82 10.30 16.95 8.60
C ILE A 82 11.41 17.75 9.28
N SER A 83 11.36 17.89 10.61
CA SER A 83 12.43 18.46 11.45
C SER A 83 13.47 17.41 11.86
N GLU A 84 14.64 17.86 12.31
CA GLU A 84 15.60 16.94 12.95
C GLU A 84 15.05 16.43 14.30
N PRO A 85 15.38 15.19 14.72
CA PRO A 85 16.29 14.22 14.08
C PRO A 85 15.62 13.31 13.03
N TRP A 86 14.30 13.43 12.85
CA TRP A 86 13.53 12.56 11.97
C TRP A 86 13.93 12.71 10.50
N ARG A 87 14.30 13.92 10.07
CA ARG A 87 14.79 14.16 8.71
C ARG A 87 16.02 13.30 8.40
N THR A 88 17.00 13.27 9.31
CA THR A 88 18.20 12.42 9.19
C THR A 88 17.82 10.93 9.19
N ALA A 89 16.96 10.50 10.10
CA ALA A 89 16.50 9.10 10.16
C ALA A 89 15.80 8.67 8.85
N THR A 90 14.87 9.46 8.32
CA THR A 90 14.18 9.18 7.04
C THR A 90 15.19 9.13 5.89
N LYS A 91 16.18 10.03 5.86
CA LYS A 91 17.23 10.01 4.84
C LYS A 91 18.04 8.72 4.86
N LEU A 92 18.40 8.21 6.04
CA LEU A 92 19.15 6.95 6.20
C LEU A 92 18.34 5.73 5.75
N THR A 93 17.02 5.74 5.94
CA THR A 93 16.15 4.63 5.50
C THR A 93 15.84 4.63 4.00
N GLY A 94 16.13 5.72 3.28
CA GLY A 94 15.77 5.86 1.86
C GLY A 94 14.29 6.17 1.60
N MET A 95 13.46 6.30 2.64
CA MET A 95 12.00 6.52 2.57
C MET A 95 11.61 7.99 2.26
N TYR A 96 12.37 8.66 1.39
CA TYR A 96 12.19 10.08 1.10
C TYR A 96 12.13 10.38 -0.40
N HIS A 97 11.45 11.48 -0.73
CA HIS A 97 11.31 11.97 -2.11
C HIS A 97 12.66 12.41 -2.70
N PRO A 98 12.99 12.07 -3.97
CA PRO A 98 12.12 11.42 -4.98
C PRO A 98 12.26 9.89 -5.06
N ARG A 99 13.02 9.26 -4.16
CA ARG A 99 13.24 7.80 -4.26
C ARG A 99 12.04 7.05 -3.71
N GLY A 100 11.70 7.29 -2.45
CA GLY A 100 10.75 6.47 -1.71
C GLY A 100 11.19 5.00 -1.64
N GLN A 101 10.70 4.28 -0.64
CA GLN A 101 11.05 2.87 -0.48
C GLN A 101 9.97 2.10 0.23
N ILE A 102 10.02 0.76 0.11
CA ILE A 102 9.18 -0.10 0.94
C ILE A 102 9.48 0.17 2.40
N PHE A 103 8.42 0.33 3.22
CA PHE A 103 8.56 0.54 4.65
C PHE A 103 9.48 -0.52 5.27
N PHE A 104 10.49 -0.07 6.03
CA PHE A 104 11.56 -0.96 6.52
C PHE A 104 11.02 -2.13 7.34
N GLY A 105 9.90 -1.95 8.07
CA GLY A 105 9.23 -2.99 8.85
C GLY A 105 8.67 -4.15 8.00
N MET A 106 8.52 -3.97 6.69
CA MET A 106 8.06 -5.03 5.77
C MET A 106 9.22 -5.83 5.15
N GLN A 107 10.46 -5.34 5.20
CA GLN A 107 11.59 -5.97 4.50
C GLN A 107 11.86 -7.39 4.97
N LEU A 108 11.98 -7.60 6.29
CA LEU A 108 12.21 -8.94 6.86
C LEU A 108 11.01 -9.89 6.60
N PRO A 109 9.75 -9.49 6.84
CA PRO A 109 8.59 -10.30 6.46
C PRO A 109 8.54 -10.69 4.98
N LEU A 110 8.97 -9.80 4.07
CA LEU A 110 9.03 -10.07 2.63
C LEU A 110 10.12 -11.09 2.29
N LEU A 111 11.27 -11.03 2.97
CA LEU A 111 12.34 -12.03 2.85
C LEU A 111 11.90 -13.40 3.35
N VAL A 112 11.04 -13.47 4.36
CA VAL A 112 10.47 -14.74 4.85
C VAL A 112 9.34 -15.23 3.92
N GLN A 113 8.50 -14.32 3.41
CA GLN A 113 7.32 -14.63 2.59
C GLN A 113 7.57 -14.45 1.09
N ARG A 114 8.75 -14.85 0.59
CA ARG A 114 9.21 -14.53 -0.79
C ARG A 114 8.22 -14.96 -1.87
N ARG A 115 7.59 -16.14 -1.74
CA ARG A 115 6.60 -16.63 -2.71
C ARG A 115 5.37 -15.71 -2.80
N LYS A 116 4.81 -15.32 -1.65
CA LYS A 116 3.68 -14.38 -1.60
C LYS A 116 4.09 -12.99 -2.10
N GLY A 117 5.31 -12.55 -1.77
CA GLY A 117 5.88 -11.30 -2.24
C GLY A 117 6.01 -11.27 -3.75
N LYS A 118 6.63 -12.29 -4.35
CA LYS A 118 6.76 -12.43 -5.81
C LYS A 118 5.40 -12.44 -6.51
N ALA A 119 4.43 -13.18 -6.00
CA ALA A 119 3.08 -13.22 -6.57
C ALA A 119 2.39 -11.84 -6.54
N ALA A 120 2.47 -11.14 -5.41
CA ALA A 120 1.90 -9.80 -5.28
C ALA A 120 2.61 -8.78 -6.21
N ILE A 121 3.93 -8.85 -6.29
CA ILE A 121 4.74 -8.00 -7.18
C ILE A 121 4.41 -8.28 -8.66
N GLY A 122 4.30 -9.56 -9.05
CA GLY A 122 3.88 -9.95 -10.40
C GLY A 122 2.50 -9.39 -10.76
N ARG A 123 1.55 -9.45 -9.81
CA ARG A 123 0.22 -8.85 -9.99
C ARG A 123 0.28 -7.34 -10.19
N ILE A 124 1.07 -6.62 -9.37
CA ILE A 124 1.28 -5.17 -9.48
C ILE A 124 1.86 -4.81 -10.85
N HIS A 125 2.87 -5.56 -11.32
CA HIS A 125 3.45 -5.37 -12.65
C HIS A 125 2.42 -5.62 -13.77
N SER A 126 1.60 -6.67 -13.65
CA SER A 126 0.58 -7.00 -14.66
C SER A 126 -0.46 -5.90 -14.88
N TRP A 127 -0.72 -5.07 -13.86
CA TRP A 127 -1.66 -3.95 -13.97
C TRP A 127 -1.12 -2.78 -14.78
N GLN A 128 0.21 -2.72 -14.99
CA GLN A 128 0.89 -1.66 -15.74
C GLN A 128 0.39 -0.26 -15.34
N PRO A 129 0.51 0.16 -14.07
CA PRO A 129 0.03 1.46 -13.64
C PRO A 129 0.83 2.60 -14.30
N GLN A 130 0.18 3.75 -14.45
CA GLN A 130 0.76 4.99 -14.97
C GLN A 130 1.03 6.03 -13.87
N ARG A 131 0.31 5.93 -12.75
CA ARG A 131 0.45 6.79 -11.56
C ARG A 131 0.48 5.95 -10.29
N ILE A 132 1.18 6.45 -9.27
CA ILE A 132 1.17 5.89 -7.92
C ILE A 132 0.71 6.96 -6.93
N VAL A 133 -0.36 6.68 -6.21
CA VAL A 133 -0.86 7.49 -5.08
C VAL A 133 -0.41 6.87 -3.78
N LEU A 134 0.15 7.69 -2.88
CA LEU A 134 0.68 7.27 -1.59
C LEU A 134 -0.07 7.96 -0.45
N SER A 135 -0.20 7.28 0.69
CA SER A 135 -0.65 7.93 1.93
C SER A 135 0.44 8.76 2.60
N HIS A 136 1.72 8.42 2.37
CA HIS A 136 2.86 9.06 3.04
C HIS A 136 3.81 9.74 2.05
N GLY A 137 3.71 11.07 2.00
CA GLY A 137 4.60 11.91 1.21
C GLY A 137 4.10 12.16 -0.21
N ARG A 138 5.03 12.29 -1.17
CA ARG A 138 4.70 12.74 -2.53
C ARG A 138 4.31 11.57 -3.44
N CYS A 139 3.20 11.71 -4.15
CA CYS A 139 2.77 10.77 -5.18
C CYS A 139 3.73 10.76 -6.39
N PHE A 140 3.70 9.68 -7.17
CA PHE A 140 4.41 9.60 -8.45
C PHE A 140 3.41 9.75 -9.60
N ASP A 141 3.41 10.91 -10.24
CA ASP A 141 2.47 11.24 -11.31
C ASP A 141 2.88 10.72 -12.70
N ALA A 142 4.14 10.31 -12.85
CA ALA A 142 4.71 9.74 -14.06
C ALA A 142 5.69 8.60 -13.71
N ASP A 143 6.13 7.87 -14.73
CA ASP A 143 7.18 6.83 -14.63
C ASP A 143 6.90 5.74 -13.60
N ALA A 144 5.61 5.45 -13.34
CA ALA A 144 5.21 4.45 -12.36
C ALA A 144 5.85 3.07 -12.60
N ALA A 145 6.04 2.67 -13.86
CA ALA A 145 6.73 1.43 -14.21
C ALA A 145 8.20 1.41 -13.74
N GLU A 146 8.92 2.52 -13.89
CA GLU A 146 10.30 2.63 -13.41
C GLU A 146 10.34 2.61 -11.88
N VAL A 147 9.44 3.35 -11.23
CA VAL A 147 9.33 3.38 -9.76
C VAL A 147 9.05 1.98 -9.22
N ILE A 148 8.12 1.25 -9.82
CA ILE A 148 7.79 -0.13 -9.41
C ILE A 148 8.98 -1.04 -9.61
N ARG A 149 9.67 -0.98 -10.76
CA ARG A 149 10.86 -1.78 -11.01
C ARG A 149 11.98 -1.48 -10.02
N ARG A 150 12.17 -0.21 -9.65
CA ARG A 150 13.17 0.21 -8.65
C ARG A 150 12.83 -0.33 -7.26
N ILE A 151 11.58 -0.21 -6.84
CA ILE A 151 11.17 -0.48 -5.46
C ILE A 151 10.90 -1.98 -5.23
N PHE A 152 10.21 -2.63 -6.15
CA PHE A 152 9.81 -4.04 -6.05
C PHE A 152 10.71 -4.99 -6.82
N GLY A 153 11.59 -4.48 -7.69
CA GLY A 153 12.39 -5.31 -8.60
C GLY A 153 11.64 -5.68 -9.88
N ALA A 154 12.31 -6.45 -10.74
CA ALA A 154 11.68 -7.03 -11.93
C ALA A 154 10.61 -8.06 -11.52
N PRO A 155 9.56 -8.26 -12.34
CA PRO A 155 8.66 -9.39 -12.14
C PRO A 155 9.49 -10.67 -12.14
N GLY A 156 9.24 -11.56 -11.16
CA GLY A 156 9.88 -12.86 -11.17
C GLY A 156 9.48 -13.59 -12.44
N HIS A 157 10.44 -13.96 -13.28
CA HIS A 157 10.22 -15.02 -14.24
C HIS A 157 10.12 -16.31 -13.44
N ASP A 158 8.98 -17.01 -13.59
CA ASP A 158 8.85 -18.36 -13.10
C ASP A 158 9.78 -19.24 -13.97
N GLU A 159 10.94 -19.61 -13.43
CA GLU A 159 11.69 -20.81 -13.81
C GLU A 159 11.27 -21.97 -12.89
#